data_AF-A0A9E1SA32-F1
#
_entry.id   AF-A0A9E1SA32-F1
#
_cell.length_a   1.000
_cell.length_b   1.000
_cell.length_c   1.000
_cell.angle_alpha   90.00
_cell.angle_beta   90.00
_cell.angle_gamma   90.00
#
_symmetry.space_group_name_H-M   'P 1'
#
loop_
_entity.id
_entity.type
_entity.pdbx_description
1 polymer ?
#
loop_
_entity_poly.entity_id
_entity_poly.type
_entity_poly.pdbx_seq_one_letter_code
_entity_poly.pdbx_strand_id
1 'polypeptide(L)'
;MLPAVDLTLFLPFLEQHQLILTPGKRLARDITRTWVAQQQSTRSVVITPRVEALDGWLEGMWSEFIELGHLPSVRLLSHQQELALWQQIIKEDIATRHGFSLMHPRAAASRAKTARDRLL
;
A
#
# COMPACT_ATOMS: atom_id res chain seq x y z
N MET A 1 -21.72 -4.37 -14.84
CA MET A 1 -20.42 -4.10 -15.50
C MET A 1 -19.95 -2.73 -15.08
N LEU A 2 -18.67 -2.55 -14.71
CA LEU A 2 -18.08 -1.22 -14.58
C LEU A 2 -17.88 -0.63 -15.99
N PRO A 3 -18.09 0.67 -16.22
CA PRO A 3 -17.87 1.29 -17.52
C PRO A 3 -16.42 1.08 -17.97
N ALA A 4 -16.22 0.90 -19.28
CA ALA A 4 -14.88 0.83 -19.85
C ALA A 4 -14.19 2.19 -19.68
N VAL A 5 -12.96 2.19 -19.19
CA VAL A 5 -12.09 3.37 -19.19
C VAL A 5 -11.68 3.66 -20.63
N ASP A 6 -11.79 4.92 -21.06
CA ASP A 6 -11.22 5.36 -22.33
C ASP A 6 -9.69 5.25 -22.28
N LEU A 7 -9.12 4.44 -23.18
CA LEU A 7 -7.69 4.16 -23.23
C LEU A 7 -6.89 5.17 -24.04
N THR A 8 -7.53 6.12 -24.73
CA THR A 8 -6.89 7.00 -25.72
C THR A 8 -5.61 7.66 -25.21
N LEU A 9 -5.60 8.14 -23.97
CA LEU A 9 -4.44 8.79 -23.35
C LEU A 9 -3.33 7.82 -22.93
N PHE A 10 -3.64 6.53 -22.78
CA PHE A 10 -2.72 5.50 -22.31
C PHE A 10 -2.13 4.67 -23.46
N LEU A 11 -2.75 4.68 -24.65
CA LEU A 11 -2.38 3.84 -25.79
C LEU A 11 -0.87 3.87 -26.11
N PRO A 12 -0.19 5.04 -26.22
CA PRO A 12 1.24 5.05 -26.56
C PRO A 12 2.11 4.27 -25.56
N PHE A 13 1.76 4.34 -24.28
CA PHE A 13 2.48 3.68 -23.19
C PHE A 13 2.14 2.18 -23.12
N LEU A 14 0.88 1.83 -23.33
CA LEU A 14 0.39 0.44 -23.36
C LEU A 14 1.03 -0.35 -24.51
N GLU A 15 1.09 0.24 -25.70
CA GLU A 15 1.70 -0.37 -26.88
C GLU A 15 3.21 -0.60 -26.69
N GLN A 16 3.90 0.36 -26.08
CA GLN A 16 5.33 0.29 -25.77
C GLN A 16 5.66 -0.51 -24.50
N HIS A 17 4.66 -1.11 -23.83
CA HIS A 17 4.82 -1.83 -22.56
C HIS A 17 5.54 -1.01 -21.47
N GLN A 18 5.35 0.30 -21.48
CA GLN A 18 5.89 1.21 -20.48
C GLN A 18 5.09 1.11 -19.18
N LEU A 19 5.75 1.40 -18.07
CA LEU A 19 5.11 1.47 -16.76
C LEU A 19 4.18 2.67 -16.68
N ILE A 20 2.90 2.42 -16.42
CA ILE A 20 1.90 3.43 -16.10
C ILE A 20 1.61 3.37 -14.61
N LEU A 21 1.89 4.46 -13.89
CA LEU A 21 1.54 4.61 -12.48
C LEU A 21 0.21 5.36 -12.35
N THR A 22 -0.72 4.79 -11.59
CA THR A 22 -2.00 5.42 -11.29
C THR A 22 -2.06 5.89 -9.84
N PRO A 23 -2.91 6.89 -9.51
CA PRO A 23 -3.12 7.31 -8.13
C PRO A 23 -3.75 6.24 -7.22
N GLY A 24 -4.24 5.13 -7.78
CA GLY A 24 -4.90 4.10 -6.99
C GLY A 24 -5.30 2.86 -7.78
N LYS A 25 -5.57 1.78 -7.04
CA LYS A 25 -5.80 0.43 -7.59
C LYS A 25 -7.01 0.34 -8.52
N ARG A 26 -8.03 1.18 -8.33
CA ARG A 26 -9.22 1.17 -9.20
C ARG A 26 -8.87 1.49 -10.65
N LEU A 27 -8.19 2.61 -10.88
CA LEU A 27 -7.83 3.04 -12.24
C LEU A 27 -6.86 2.05 -12.89
N ALA A 28 -5.85 1.56 -12.18
CA ALA A 28 -4.92 0.55 -12.71
C ALA A 28 -5.68 -0.69 -13.18
N ARG A 29 -6.58 -1.21 -12.35
CA ARG A 29 -7.40 -2.38 -12.68
C ARG A 29 -8.31 -2.12 -13.88
N ASP A 30 -8.90 -0.93 -13.97
CA ASP A 30 -9.83 -0.61 -15.05
C ASP A 30 -9.09 -0.45 -16.39
N ILE A 31 -7.92 0.20 -16.42
CA ILE A 31 -7.05 0.28 -17.60
C ILE A 31 -6.63 -1.14 -18.04
N THR A 32 -6.08 -1.95 -17.12
CA THR A 32 -5.63 -3.31 -17.42
C THR A 32 -6.76 -4.17 -17.98
N ARG A 33 -7.95 -4.11 -17.37
CA ARG A 33 -9.11 -4.89 -17.84
C ARG A 33 -9.56 -4.47 -19.23
N THR A 34 -9.69 -3.17 -19.50
CA THR A 34 -10.10 -2.68 -20.81
C THR A 34 -9.09 -3.07 -21.89
N TRP A 35 -7.79 -2.91 -21.62
CA TRP A 35 -6.74 -3.29 -22.56
C TRP A 35 -6.76 -4.77 -22.88
N VAL A 36 -6.82 -5.62 -21.84
CA VAL A 36 -6.85 -7.08 -22.04
C VAL A 36 -8.09 -7.49 -22.84
N ALA A 37 -9.26 -6.90 -22.56
CA ALA A 37 -10.48 -7.19 -23.30
C ALA A 37 -10.38 -6.79 -24.79
N GLN A 38 -9.78 -5.64 -25.09
CA GLN A 38 -9.55 -5.19 -26.47
C GLN A 38 -8.57 -6.12 -27.21
N GLN A 39 -7.48 -6.54 -26.56
CA GLN A 39 -6.46 -7.39 -27.18
C GLN A 39 -6.92 -8.84 -27.37
N GLN A 40 -7.76 -9.37 -26.47
CA GLN A 40 -8.31 -10.73 -26.62
C GLN A 40 -9.21 -10.88 -27.84
N SER A 41 -9.78 -9.78 -28.34
CA SER A 41 -10.60 -9.80 -29.56
C SER A 41 -9.76 -10.03 -30.84
N THR A 42 -8.45 -9.77 -30.80
CA THR A 42 -7.57 -9.81 -31.97
C THR A 42 -6.39 -10.77 -31.82
N ARG A 43 -6.04 -11.19 -30.60
CA ARG A 43 -4.85 -12.02 -30.31
C ARG A 43 -5.21 -13.22 -29.45
N SER A 44 -4.59 -14.37 -29.75
CA SER A 44 -4.72 -15.60 -28.96
C SER A 44 -4.00 -15.54 -27.61
N VAL A 45 -2.97 -14.69 -27.50
CA VAL A 45 -2.22 -14.44 -26.27
C VAL A 45 -2.13 -12.93 -26.07
N VAL A 46 -2.46 -12.48 -24.86
CA VAL A 46 -2.41 -11.07 -24.46
C VAL A 46 -1.37 -10.89 -23.37
N ILE A 47 -0.41 -9.99 -23.62
CA ILE A 47 0.56 -9.58 -22.63
C ILE A 47 -0.12 -8.61 -21.66
N THR A 48 -0.02 -8.92 -20.35
CA THR A 48 -0.51 -8.03 -19.31
C THR A 48 0.30 -6.72 -19.32
N PRO A 49 -0.35 -5.55 -19.44
CA PRO A 49 0.35 -4.27 -19.47
C PRO A 49 0.91 -3.94 -18.07
N ARG A 50 1.99 -3.15 -18.03
CA ARG A 50 2.60 -2.68 -16.79
C ARG A 50 1.83 -1.49 -16.24
N VAL A 51 0.70 -1.75 -15.58
CA VAL A 51 -0.14 -0.71 -14.96
C VAL A 51 -0.27 -0.99 -13.48
N GLU A 52 0.28 -0.10 -12.65
CA GLU A 52 0.36 -0.28 -11.21
C GLU A 52 -0.15 0.96 -10.49
N ALA A 53 -0.73 0.76 -9.29
CA ALA A 53 -0.99 1.89 -8.40
C ALA A 53 0.33 2.33 -7.77
N LEU A 54 0.56 3.65 -7.66
CA LEU A 54 1.80 4.22 -7.13
C LEU A 54 2.22 3.58 -5.80
N ASP A 55 1.30 3.45 -4.86
CA ASP A 55 1.57 2.85 -3.54
C ASP A 55 2.10 1.42 -3.64
N GLY A 56 1.47 0.61 -4.50
CA GLY A 56 1.86 -0.79 -4.68
C GLY A 56 3.20 -0.93 -5.40
N TRP A 57 3.46 -0.06 -6.38
CA TRP A 57 4.73 -0.02 -7.09
C TRP A 57 5.89 0.36 -6.15
N LEU A 58 5.70 1.38 -5.31
CA LEU A 58 6.69 1.78 -4.31
C LEU A 58 6.93 0.69 -3.27
N GLU A 59 5.87 0.02 -2.78
CA GLU A 59 5.98 -1.10 -1.85
C GLU A 59 6.75 -2.29 -2.47
N GLY A 60 6.51 -2.57 -3.76
CA GLY A 60 7.24 -3.58 -4.52
C GLY A 60 8.72 -3.25 -4.64
N MET A 61 9.06 -2.03 -5.07
CA MET A 61 10.45 -1.56 -5.14
C MET A 61 11.15 -1.63 -3.78
N TRP A 62 10.47 -1.17 -2.73
CA TRP A 62 11.00 -1.24 -1.37
C TRP A 62 11.32 -2.67 -0.95
N SER A 63 10.41 -3.61 -1.23
CA SER A 63 10.58 -5.03 -0.91
C SER A 63 11.76 -5.63 -1.66
N GLU A 64 11.87 -5.36 -2.96
CA GLU A 64 13.00 -5.81 -3.79
C GLU A 64 14.34 -5.31 -3.24
N PHE A 65 14.43 -4.04 -2.84
CA PHE A 65 15.65 -3.47 -2.29
C PHE A 65 16.04 -4.06 -0.92
N ILE A 66 15.07 -4.47 -0.10
CA ILE A 66 15.34 -5.23 1.12
C ILE A 66 15.89 -6.61 0.79
N GLU A 67 15.27 -7.32 -0.15
CA GLU A 67 15.70 -8.67 -0.56
C GLU A 67 17.11 -8.67 -1.15
N LEU A 68 17.48 -7.62 -1.88
CA LEU A 68 18.83 -7.40 -2.40
C LEU A 68 19.84 -6.92 -1.35
N GLY A 69 19.40 -6.65 -0.10
CA GLY A 69 20.25 -6.17 0.98
C GLY A 69 20.69 -4.70 0.83
N HIS A 70 20.05 -3.93 -0.05
CA HIS A 70 20.32 -2.50 -0.23
C HIS A 70 19.68 -1.64 0.86
N LEU A 71 18.64 -2.16 1.51
CA LEU A 71 17.93 -1.50 2.59
C LEU A 71 17.86 -2.42 3.82
N PRO A 72 17.82 -1.86 5.03
CA PRO A 72 17.61 -2.65 6.24
C PRO A 72 16.25 -3.36 6.17
N SER A 73 16.18 -4.56 6.73
CA SER A 73 14.94 -5.35 6.82
C SER A 73 13.97 -4.75 7.83
N VAL A 74 13.40 -3.59 7.50
CA VAL A 74 12.36 -2.91 8.28
C VAL A 74 11.02 -3.10 7.60
N ARG A 75 9.99 -3.34 8.41
CA ARG A 75 8.63 -3.58 7.94
C ARG A 75 7.77 -2.36 8.24
N LEU A 76 7.06 -1.86 7.23
CA LEU A 76 6.01 -0.87 7.46
C LEU A 76 4.87 -1.53 8.25
N LEU A 77 4.56 -0.99 9.42
CA LEU A 77 3.46 -1.49 10.23
C LEU A 77 2.13 -1.02 9.65
N SER A 78 1.16 -1.92 9.56
CA SER A 78 -0.22 -1.54 9.32
C SER A 78 -0.75 -0.71 10.51
N HIS A 79 -1.82 0.04 10.28
CA HIS A 79 -2.49 0.80 11.35
C HIS A 79 -2.80 -0.07 12.59
N GLN A 80 -3.24 -1.31 12.37
CA GLN A 80 -3.56 -2.24 13.44
C GLN A 80 -2.31 -2.74 14.17
N GLN A 81 -1.23 -3.01 13.44
CA GLN A 81 0.05 -3.43 14.01
C GLN A 81 0.68 -2.30 14.83
N GLU A 82 0.65 -1.07 14.32
CA GLU A 82 1.13 0.10 15.05
C GLU A 82 0.32 0.31 16.34
N LEU A 83 -1.02 0.20 16.28
CA LEU A 83 -1.85 0.31 17.47
C LEU A 83 -1.57 -0.80 18.49
N ALA A 84 -1.31 -2.02 18.03
CA ALA A 84 -0.94 -3.14 18.91
C ALA A 84 0.41 -2.89 19.59
N LEU A 85 1.40 -2.37 18.85
CA LEU A 85 2.70 -1.99 19.39
C LEU A 85 2.56 -0.91 20.46
N TRP A 86 1.76 0.14 20.21
CA TRP A 86 1.46 1.16 21.22
C TRP A 86 0.81 0.58 22.49
N GLN A 87 -0.11 -0.36 22.34
CA GLN A 87 -0.73 -1.03 23.48
C GLN A 87 0.29 -1.86 24.27
N GLN A 88 1.20 -2.55 23.59
CA GLN A 88 2.27 -3.31 24.22
C GLN A 88 3.19 -2.40 25.03
N ILE A 89 3.71 -1.33 24.43
CA ILE A 89 4.59 -0.35 25.09
C ILE A 89 3.94 0.22 26.35
N ILE A 90 2.66 0.61 26.27
CA ILE A 90 1.93 1.17 27.41
C ILE A 90 1.75 0.13 28.52
N LYS A 91 1.43 -1.13 28.18
CA LYS A 91 1.27 -2.19 29.18
C LYS A 91 2.59 -2.51 29.88
N GLU A 92 3.70 -2.56 29.14
CA GLU A 92 5.04 -2.77 29.67
C GLU A 92 5.45 -1.62 30.60
N ASP A 93 5.24 -0.36 30.21
CA ASP A 93 5.53 0.81 31.06
C ASP A 93 4.70 0.78 32.36
N ILE A 94 3.39 0.50 32.30
CA ILE A 94 2.54 0.36 33.49
C ILE A 94 3.06 -0.74 34.41
N ALA A 95 3.45 -1.89 33.87
CA ALA A 95 3.94 -3.02 34.67
C ALA A 95 5.20 -2.66 35.48
N THR A 96 6.02 -1.74 34.98
CA THR A 96 7.25 -1.28 35.64
C THR A 96 7.03 -0.11 36.63
N ARG A 97 5.92 0.63 36.54
CA ARG A 97 5.64 1.78 37.40
C ARG A 97 4.75 1.41 38.58
N HIS A 98 5.29 1.54 39.79
CA HIS A 98 4.49 1.38 41.00
C HIS A 98 3.55 2.59 41.21
N GLY A 99 2.26 2.32 41.48
CA GLY A 99 1.28 3.33 41.85
C GLY A 99 0.56 4.04 40.69
N PHE A 100 0.86 3.70 39.43
CA PHE A 100 0.19 4.26 38.25
C PHE A 100 -0.61 3.17 37.53
N SER A 101 -1.91 3.39 37.30
CA SER A 101 -2.78 2.46 36.58
C SER A 101 -3.59 3.19 35.52
N LEU A 102 -3.49 2.75 34.26
CA LEU A 102 -4.37 3.21 33.19
C LEU A 102 -5.55 2.25 33.06
N MET A 103 -6.75 2.74 33.36
CA MET A 103 -7.98 1.94 33.28
C MET A 103 -8.28 1.44 31.86
N HIS A 104 -7.80 2.13 30.81
CA HIS A 104 -8.09 1.79 29.40
C HIS A 104 -6.83 1.88 28.50
N PRO A 105 -5.92 0.89 28.53
CA PRO A 105 -4.67 0.90 27.76
C PRO A 105 -4.86 1.12 26.25
N ARG A 106 -5.94 0.58 25.68
CA ARG A 106 -6.28 0.76 24.25
C ARG A 106 -6.63 2.20 23.90
N ALA A 107 -7.36 2.90 24.76
CA ALA A 107 -7.70 4.31 24.54
C ALA A 107 -6.45 5.20 24.68
N ALA A 108 -5.58 4.89 25.63
CA ALA A 108 -4.29 5.56 25.78
C ALA A 108 -3.40 5.37 24.54
N ALA A 109 -3.31 4.14 24.00
CA ALA A 109 -2.58 3.84 22.77
C ALA A 109 -3.06 4.65 21.56
N SER A 110 -4.38 4.73 21.37
CA SER A 110 -4.98 5.53 20.29
C SER A 110 -4.67 7.03 20.42
N ARG A 111 -4.71 7.56 21.65
CA ARG A 111 -4.36 8.97 21.93
C ARG A 111 -2.87 9.24 21.70
N ALA A 112 -1.99 8.34 22.13
CA ALA A 112 -0.55 8.44 21.93
C ALA A 112 -0.20 8.47 20.44
N LYS A 113 -0.80 7.55 19.65
CA LYS A 113 -0.68 7.53 18.20
C LYS A 113 -1.12 8.87 17.58
N THR A 114 -2.33 9.32 17.90
CA THR A 114 -2.87 10.58 17.35
C THR A 114 -1.98 11.79 17.69
N ALA A 115 -1.40 11.81 18.89
CA ALA A 115 -0.48 12.88 19.29
C ALA A 115 0.82 12.87 18.48
N ARG A 116 1.41 11.68 18.26
CA ARG A 116 2.59 11.51 17.39
C ARG A 116 2.30 11.98 15.97
N ASP A 117 1.17 11.56 15.39
CA ASP A 117 0.77 11.91 14.02
C ASP A 117 0.54 13.41 13.82
N ARG A 118 0.41 14.20 14.90
CA ARG A 118 0.28 15.67 14.84
C ARG A 118 1.60 16.42 15.02
N LEU A 119 2.63 15.74 15.52
CA LEU A 119 3.95 16.33 15.78
C LEU A 119 4.94 16.11 14.62
N LEU A 120 4.64 15.16 13.75
CA LEU A 120 5.37 14.83 12.52
C LEU A 120 4.55 15.26 11.31
#